data_AF-A0AAU1D8E1-F1
#
_entry.id   AF-A0AAU1D8E1-F1
#
_cell.length_a   1.000
_cell.length_b   1.000
_cell.length_c   1.000
_cell.angle_alpha   90.00
_cell.angle_beta   90.00
_cell.angle_gamma   90.00
#
_symmetry.space_group_name_H-M   'P 1'
#
loop_
_entity.id
_entity.type
_entity.pdbx_description
1 polymer ?
#
loop_
_entity_poly.entity_id
_entity_poly.type
_entity_poly.pdbx_seq_one_letter_code
_entity_poly.pdbx_strand_id
1 'polypeptide(L)'
;MLRRVARVVLLDPQDRILLMHGYEPEDPADRWWFTPGGGLEGDETREEAALRELAEETGITEVELGPVLWRRICSFPFDGRRWDQDEWYFLARTAQTATAPNGLTELEQRSVSGLRWWTSAELSAARETVYPTRLAELLRTLLDEGPPRTPVVLAPEVV
;
A
#
# COMPACT_ATOMS: atom_id res chain seq x y z
N MET A 1 -17.11 10.51 -4.68
CA MET A 1 -17.75 9.25 -4.21
C MET A 1 -16.67 8.49 -3.48
N LEU A 2 -16.94 8.06 -2.26
CA LEU A 2 -15.96 7.38 -1.42
C LEU A 2 -15.69 5.97 -1.96
N ARG A 3 -14.48 5.71 -2.44
CA ARG A 3 -14.04 4.41 -2.94
C ARG A 3 -13.59 3.55 -1.75
N ARG A 4 -14.10 2.33 -1.66
CA ARG A 4 -13.59 1.34 -0.69
C ARG A 4 -12.27 0.78 -1.23
N VAL A 5 -11.21 0.82 -0.44
CA VAL A 5 -9.86 0.43 -0.86
C VAL A 5 -9.26 -0.53 0.15
N ALA A 6 -8.58 -1.54 -0.35
CA ALA A 6 -7.77 -2.45 0.43
C ALA A 6 -6.29 -2.19 0.13
N ARG A 7 -5.48 -2.03 1.17
CA ARG A 7 -4.04 -1.81 1.10
C ARG A 7 -3.33 -2.95 1.80
N VAL A 8 -2.14 -3.28 1.35
CA VAL A 8 -1.38 -4.40 1.90
C VAL A 8 -0.05 -3.95 2.49
N VAL A 9 0.12 -4.19 3.79
CA VAL A 9 1.40 -4.12 4.48
C VAL A 9 2.04 -5.50 4.37
N LEU A 10 2.69 -5.75 3.23
CA LEU A 10 3.33 -7.03 2.93
C LEU A 10 4.74 -7.06 3.51
N LEU A 11 4.99 -8.02 4.40
CA LEU A 11 6.30 -8.25 5.01
C LEU A 11 6.93 -9.55 4.52
N ASP A 12 8.24 -9.49 4.23
CA ASP A 12 9.05 -10.68 3.93
C ASP A 12 9.62 -11.31 5.22
N PRO A 13 10.40 -12.41 5.15
CA PRO A 13 10.98 -13.06 6.33
C PRO A 13 12.10 -12.24 7.00
N GLN A 14 12.49 -11.09 6.44
CA GLN A 14 13.43 -10.14 7.02
C GLN A 14 12.72 -8.89 7.55
N ASP A 15 11.38 -8.93 7.65
CA ASP A 15 10.53 -7.81 8.10
C ASP A 15 10.72 -6.53 7.26
N ARG A 16 11.07 -6.70 5.98
CA ARG A 16 11.03 -5.61 5.00
C ARG A 16 9.62 -5.48 4.45
N ILE A 17 9.17 -4.25 4.24
CA ILE A 17 7.89 -3.94 3.61
C ILE A 17 8.06 -3.72 2.11
N LEU A 18 7.16 -4.29 1.29
CA LEU A 18 7.12 -4.01 -0.13
C LEU A 18 6.33 -2.72 -0.40
N LEU A 19 6.93 -1.79 -1.15
CA LEU A 19 6.28 -0.55 -1.59
C LEU A 19 6.38 -0.39 -3.11
N MET A 20 5.41 0.34 -3.66
CA MET A 20 5.32 0.78 -5.04
C MET A 20 5.78 2.22 -5.17
N HIS A 21 6.51 2.54 -6.23
CA HIS A 21 6.97 3.88 -6.53
C HIS A 21 6.08 4.54 -7.58
N GLY A 22 5.25 5.47 -7.14
CA GLY A 22 4.34 6.25 -7.97
C GLY A 22 4.89 7.62 -8.34
N TYR A 23 4.33 8.19 -9.39
CA TYR A 23 4.52 9.59 -9.78
C TYR A 23 3.26 10.15 -10.43
N GLU A 24 3.09 11.47 -10.41
CA GLU A 24 1.99 12.13 -11.10
C GLU A 24 2.24 12.08 -12.62
N PRO A 25 1.32 11.54 -13.43
CA PRO A 25 1.51 11.48 -14.88
C PRO A 25 1.79 12.84 -15.54
N GLU A 26 1.16 13.91 -15.04
CA GLU A 26 1.33 15.27 -15.55
C GLU A 26 2.55 16.00 -14.96
N ASP A 27 3.08 15.55 -13.82
CA ASP A 27 4.32 16.05 -13.20
C ASP A 27 5.19 14.91 -12.64
N PRO A 28 6.03 14.26 -13.47
CA PRO A 28 6.87 13.15 -13.05
C PRO A 28 7.96 13.49 -12.01
N ALA A 29 8.10 14.76 -11.63
CA ALA A 29 8.95 15.18 -10.52
C ALA A 29 8.26 14.98 -9.16
N ASP A 30 6.93 14.96 -9.12
CA ASP A 30 6.16 14.58 -7.93
C ASP A 30 6.11 13.06 -7.82
N ARG A 31 6.82 12.53 -6.82
CA ARG A 31 7.08 11.10 -6.63
C ARG A 31 6.82 10.70 -5.20
N TRP A 32 6.27 9.51 -5.04
CA TRP A 32 5.98 8.97 -3.72
C TRP A 32 6.02 7.45 -3.72
N TRP A 33 6.25 6.90 -2.52
CA TRP A 33 6.12 5.47 -2.26
C TRP A 33 4.81 5.20 -1.54
N PHE A 34 4.15 4.09 -1.89
CA PHE A 34 2.90 3.68 -1.25
C PHE A 34 2.78 2.15 -1.21
N THR A 35 1.88 1.64 -0.37
CA THR A 35 1.62 0.20 -0.27
C THR A 35 0.85 -0.32 -1.48
N PRO A 36 1.11 -1.55 -1.95
CA PRO A 36 0.23 -2.23 -2.89
C PRO A 36 -1.23 -2.26 -2.42
N GLY A 37 -2.13 -2.33 -3.38
CA GLY A 37 -3.56 -2.46 -3.16
C GLY A 37 -4.38 -1.41 -3.89
N GLY A 38 -5.63 -1.76 -4.14
CA GLY A 38 -6.56 -0.96 -4.92
C GLY A 38 -7.99 -1.06 -4.41
N GLY A 39 -8.92 -0.62 -5.25
CA GLY A 39 -10.31 -0.49 -4.84
C GLY A 39 -11.13 -1.71 -5.15
N LEU A 40 -12.20 -1.88 -4.38
CA LEU A 40 -13.10 -3.00 -4.53
C LEU A 40 -13.82 -2.97 -5.89
N GLU A 41 -13.91 -4.13 -6.52
CA GLU A 41 -14.61 -4.40 -7.76
C GLU A 41 -15.82 -5.32 -7.52
N GLY A 42 -16.97 -4.93 -8.08
CA GLY A 42 -18.21 -5.70 -7.94
C GLY A 42 -18.58 -5.94 -6.47
N ASP A 43 -18.76 -7.22 -6.13
CA ASP A 43 -19.19 -7.69 -4.81
C ASP A 43 -18.03 -8.25 -3.96
N GLU A 44 -16.78 -8.04 -4.36
CA GLU A 44 -15.63 -8.57 -3.63
C GLU A 44 -15.51 -7.97 -2.22
N THR A 45 -15.01 -8.79 -1.31
CA THR A 45 -14.58 -8.37 0.03
C THR A 45 -13.27 -7.59 -0.03
N ARG A 46 -12.92 -6.92 1.06
CA ARG A 46 -11.64 -6.18 1.13
C ARG A 46 -10.43 -7.12 1.12
N GLU A 47 -10.60 -8.30 1.69
CA GLU A 47 -9.64 -9.37 1.71
C GLU A 47 -9.38 -9.91 0.30
N GLU A 48 -10.45 -10.15 -0.48
CA GLU A 48 -10.34 -10.56 -1.88
C GLU A 48 -9.66 -9.48 -2.72
N ALA A 49 -10.07 -8.21 -2.56
CA ALA A 49 -9.44 -7.08 -3.24
C ALA A 49 -7.94 -6.98 -2.90
N ALA A 50 -7.57 -7.11 -1.61
CA ALA A 50 -6.17 -7.05 -1.17
C ALA A 50 -5.31 -8.11 -1.86
N LEU A 51 -5.79 -9.35 -1.95
CA LEU A 51 -5.06 -10.47 -2.57
C LEU A 51 -4.99 -10.33 -4.08
N ARG A 52 -6.08 -9.92 -4.74
CA ARG A 52 -6.13 -9.69 -6.19
C ARG A 52 -5.15 -8.61 -6.61
N GLU A 53 -5.24 -7.43 -5.99
CA GLU A 53 -4.38 -6.28 -6.31
C GLU A 53 -2.91 -6.61 -6.05
N LEU A 54 -2.60 -7.26 -4.93
CA LEU A 54 -1.23 -7.67 -4.64
C LEU A 54 -0.67 -8.61 -5.72
N ALA A 55 -1.46 -9.57 -6.19
CA ALA A 55 -1.06 -10.47 -7.26
C ALA A 55 -0.85 -9.72 -8.59
N GLU A 56 -1.78 -8.83 -8.97
CA GLU A 56 -1.74 -8.06 -10.21
C GLU A 56 -0.55 -7.08 -10.25
N GLU A 57 -0.37 -6.32 -9.17
CA GLU A 57 0.61 -5.24 -9.06
C GLU A 57 2.03 -5.74 -8.81
N THR A 58 2.19 -6.90 -8.16
CA THR A 58 3.51 -7.37 -7.69
C THR A 58 3.89 -8.75 -8.20
N GLY A 59 2.93 -9.55 -8.66
CA GLY A 59 3.14 -10.97 -9.02
C GLY A 59 3.25 -11.91 -7.82
N ILE A 60 3.04 -11.42 -6.59
CA ILE A 60 3.15 -12.21 -5.36
C ILE A 60 1.80 -12.84 -5.02
N THR A 61 1.78 -14.17 -4.95
CA THR A 61 0.55 -14.95 -4.70
C THR A 61 0.66 -15.88 -3.48
N GLU A 62 1.88 -16.23 -3.06
CA GLU A 62 2.11 -17.04 -1.85
C GLU A 62 2.07 -16.16 -0.60
N VAL A 63 0.87 -15.85 -0.13
CA VAL A 63 0.64 -14.86 0.92
C VAL A 63 -0.22 -15.40 2.05
N GLU A 64 0.25 -15.20 3.27
CA GLU A 64 -0.55 -15.35 4.48
C GLU A 64 -1.17 -13.99 4.83
N LEU A 65 -2.48 -13.85 4.58
CA LEU A 65 -3.21 -12.64 4.94
C LEU A 65 -3.55 -12.65 6.44
N GLY A 66 -3.11 -11.60 7.12
CA GLY A 66 -3.34 -11.36 8.54
C GLY A 66 -4.49 -10.39 8.81
N PRO A 67 -4.55 -9.82 10.04
CA PRO A 67 -5.62 -8.91 10.43
C PRO A 67 -5.50 -7.55 9.75
N VAL A 68 -6.60 -6.78 9.83
CA VAL A 68 -6.58 -5.35 9.51
C VAL A 68 -5.80 -4.61 10.60
N LEU A 69 -4.73 -3.93 10.17
CA LEU A 69 -3.88 -3.11 11.03
C LEU A 69 -4.51 -1.73 11.24
N TRP A 70 -4.82 -1.07 10.12
CA TRP A 70 -5.16 0.35 10.12
C TRP A 70 -6.33 0.65 9.20
N ARG A 71 -7.03 1.75 9.50
CA ARG A 71 -8.08 2.31 8.66
C ARG A 71 -7.83 3.79 8.46
N ARG A 72 -8.03 4.29 7.23
CA ARG A 72 -7.80 5.69 6.89
C ARG A 72 -8.85 6.19 5.90
N ILE A 73 -9.33 7.41 6.12
CA ILE A 73 -10.01 8.17 5.06
C ILE A 73 -8.98 9.15 4.48
N CYS A 74 -8.73 9.11 3.17
CA CYS A 74 -7.87 10.09 2.52
C CYS A 74 -8.55 10.71 1.30
N SER A 75 -8.15 11.94 0.97
CA SER A 75 -8.59 12.63 -0.24
C SER A 75 -7.41 13.34 -0.89
N PHE A 76 -7.16 13.07 -2.18
CA PHE A 76 -6.01 13.62 -2.89
C PHE A 76 -6.31 13.83 -4.39
N PRO A 77 -5.72 14.83 -5.05
CA PRO A 77 -5.73 14.95 -6.50
C PRO A 77 -4.75 13.93 -7.12
N PHE A 78 -5.17 13.27 -8.20
CA PHE A 78 -4.31 12.40 -9.01
C PHE A 78 -4.95 12.19 -10.39
N ASP A 79 -4.16 12.28 -11.46
CA ASP A 79 -4.62 12.14 -12.87
C ASP A 79 -5.79 13.09 -13.18
N GLY A 80 -5.63 14.37 -12.81
CA GLY A 80 -6.63 15.42 -13.04
C GLY A 80 -7.94 15.28 -12.25
N ARG A 81 -8.05 14.30 -11.34
CA ARG A 81 -9.26 14.02 -10.56
C ARG A 81 -8.99 13.97 -9.07
N ARG A 82 -9.96 14.37 -8.24
CA ARG A 82 -9.93 14.12 -6.80
C ARG A 82 -10.45 12.73 -6.46
N TRP A 83 -9.64 11.98 -5.72
CA TRP A 83 -9.94 10.66 -5.20
C TRP A 83 -10.28 10.74 -3.73
N ASP A 84 -11.40 10.16 -3.32
CA ASP A 84 -11.77 9.98 -1.91
C ASP A 84 -11.75 8.49 -1.61
N GLN A 85 -10.97 8.05 -0.62
CA GLN A 85 -10.78 6.62 -0.33
C GLN A 85 -11.04 6.28 1.16
N ASP A 86 -11.74 5.17 1.39
CA ASP A 86 -11.85 4.46 2.67
C ASP A 86 -10.93 3.24 2.64
N GLU A 87 -9.69 3.48 3.05
CA GLU A 87 -8.57 2.54 2.97
C GLU A 87 -8.49 1.67 4.22
N TRP A 88 -8.36 0.37 4.01
CA TRP A 88 -8.13 -0.63 5.05
C TRP A 88 -6.80 -1.33 4.77
N TYR A 89 -5.89 -1.28 5.74
CA TYR A 89 -4.54 -1.81 5.62
C TYR A 89 -4.48 -3.19 6.27
N PHE A 90 -4.29 -4.23 5.47
CA PHE A 90 -4.13 -5.61 5.93
C PHE A 90 -2.65 -5.92 6.14
N LEU A 91 -2.33 -6.61 7.24
CA LEU A 91 -1.04 -7.27 7.37
C LEU A 91 -1.01 -8.46 6.41
N ALA A 92 0.12 -8.67 5.74
CA ALA A 92 0.38 -9.87 4.98
C ALA A 92 1.83 -10.32 5.19
N ARG A 93 2.08 -11.63 5.14
CA ARG A 93 3.44 -12.20 5.13
C ARG A 93 3.64 -13.09 3.91
N THR A 94 4.86 -13.09 3.38
CA THR A 94 5.25 -13.96 2.26
C THR A 94 6.70 -14.40 2.38
N ALA A 95 7.03 -15.55 1.79
CA ALA A 95 8.41 -15.95 1.51
C ALA A 95 8.82 -15.65 0.05
N GLN A 96 7.88 -15.27 -0.81
CA GLN A 96 8.12 -14.93 -2.20
C GLN A 96 8.55 -13.46 -2.32
N THR A 97 9.85 -13.22 -2.46
CA THR A 97 10.39 -11.84 -2.58
C THR A 97 10.58 -11.38 -4.03
N ALA A 98 10.53 -12.31 -4.99
CA ALA A 98 10.65 -11.99 -6.41
C ALA A 98 9.34 -11.38 -6.92
N THR A 99 9.43 -10.16 -7.45
CA THR A 99 8.29 -9.42 -8.00
C THR A 99 8.23 -9.54 -9.51
N ALA A 100 7.05 -9.81 -10.05
CA ALA A 100 6.77 -9.86 -11.48
C ALA A 100 5.36 -9.32 -11.75
N PRO A 101 5.17 -7.98 -11.79
CA PRO A 101 3.89 -7.37 -12.09
C PRO A 101 3.31 -7.91 -13.40
N ASN A 102 2.03 -8.29 -13.40
CA ASN A 102 1.40 -8.95 -14.55
C ASN A 102 -0.04 -8.48 -14.84
N GLY A 103 -0.61 -7.62 -14.00
CA GLY A 103 -2.00 -7.16 -14.09
C GLY A 103 -2.19 -5.65 -13.91
N LEU A 104 -1.14 -4.85 -14.03
CA LEU A 104 -1.23 -3.39 -13.83
C LEU A 104 -2.29 -2.75 -14.72
N THR A 105 -3.14 -1.92 -14.14
CA THR A 105 -4.14 -1.13 -14.86
C THR A 105 -3.47 -0.12 -15.81
N GLU A 106 -4.21 0.41 -16.78
CA GLU A 106 -3.65 1.44 -17.68
C GLU A 106 -3.13 2.68 -16.92
N LEU A 107 -3.73 3.00 -15.77
CA LEU A 107 -3.31 4.11 -14.93
C LEU A 107 -1.99 3.78 -14.23
N GLU A 108 -1.87 2.60 -13.62
CA GLU A 108 -0.63 2.15 -12.97
C GLU A 108 0.52 2.01 -13.98
N GLN A 109 0.28 1.49 -15.18
CA GLN A 109 1.31 1.39 -16.21
C GLN A 109 1.91 2.75 -16.59
N ARG A 110 1.15 3.85 -16.43
CA ARG A 110 1.60 5.22 -16.72
C ARG A 110 2.12 5.98 -15.50
N SER A 111 1.93 5.45 -14.29
CA SER A 111 2.20 6.17 -13.03
C SER A 111 3.05 5.41 -12.01
N VAL A 112 3.29 4.11 -12.21
CA VAL A 112 4.13 3.28 -11.35
C VAL A 112 5.42 2.96 -12.08
N SER A 113 6.54 3.27 -11.43
CA SER A 113 7.89 3.09 -11.99
C SER A 113 8.69 1.96 -11.36
N GLY A 114 8.21 1.35 -10.27
CA GLY A 114 8.91 0.21 -9.68
C GLY A 114 8.37 -0.25 -8.34
N LEU A 115 8.98 -1.35 -7.88
CA LEU A 115 8.73 -2.01 -6.61
C LEU A 115 10.03 -2.11 -5.83
N ARG A 116 9.97 -1.94 -4.51
CA ARG A 116 11.13 -2.11 -3.64
C ARG A 116 10.74 -2.61 -2.26
N TRP A 117 11.55 -3.52 -1.74
CA TRP A 117 11.54 -3.92 -0.34
C TRP A 117 12.32 -2.92 0.51
N TRP A 118 11.71 -2.44 1.59
CA TRP A 118 12.27 -1.44 2.49
C TRP A 118 12.31 -1.96 3.93
N THR A 119 13.43 -1.76 4.61
CA THR A 119 13.49 -1.89 6.07
C THR A 119 12.85 -0.68 6.76
N SER A 120 12.41 -0.84 8.01
CA SER A 120 11.95 0.29 8.84
C SER A 120 13.00 1.40 8.98
N ALA A 121 14.29 1.02 9.03
CA ALA A 121 15.41 1.96 9.10
C ALA A 121 15.56 2.77 7.80
N GLU A 122 15.47 2.14 6.64
CA GLU A 122 15.53 2.84 5.34
C GLU A 122 14.34 3.79 5.17
N LEU A 123 13.12 3.37 5.55
CA LEU A 123 11.94 4.27 5.51
C LEU A 123 12.11 5.48 6.41
N SER A 124 12.68 5.30 7.60
CA SER A 124 12.92 6.40 8.55
C SER A 124 13.96 7.40 8.03
N ALA A 125 14.84 6.97 7.11
CA ALA A 125 15.87 7.80 6.48
C ALA A 125 15.48 8.29 5.08
N ALA A 126 14.31 7.90 4.56
CA ALA A 126 13.85 8.26 3.24
C ALA A 126 13.65 9.77 3.11
N ARG A 127 14.00 10.31 1.94
CA ARG A 127 13.80 11.73 1.59
C ARG A 127 12.62 11.95 0.67
N GLU A 128 12.24 10.91 -0.07
CA GLU A 128 11.03 10.91 -0.90
C GLU A 128 9.81 10.71 -0.01
N THR A 129 8.67 11.22 -0.47
CA THR A 129 7.40 11.08 0.24
C THR A 129 7.00 9.61 0.31
N VAL A 130 6.58 9.16 1.48
CA VAL A 130 6.03 7.80 1.68
C VAL A 130 4.64 7.96 2.26
N TYR A 131 3.66 7.31 1.65
CA TYR A 131 2.29 7.28 2.12
C TYR A 131 1.92 5.91 2.71
N PRO A 132 1.20 5.88 3.85
CA PRO A 132 0.86 7.02 4.72
C PRO A 132 2.09 7.73 5.30
N THR A 133 2.03 9.04 5.55
CA THR A 133 3.20 9.84 6.02
C THR A 133 3.86 9.30 7.30
N ARG A 134 3.08 8.61 8.14
CA ARG A 134 3.57 7.96 9.37
C ARG A 134 3.97 6.50 9.18
N LEU A 135 4.09 6.00 7.95
CA LEU A 135 4.32 4.58 7.68
C LEU A 135 5.59 4.05 8.37
N ALA A 136 6.67 4.82 8.41
CA ALA A 136 7.91 4.42 9.08
C ALA A 136 7.71 4.17 10.59
N GLU A 137 6.96 5.05 11.26
CA GLU A 137 6.63 4.93 12.69
C GLU A 137 5.67 3.75 12.91
N LEU A 138 4.60 3.66 12.11
CA LEU A 138 3.59 2.60 12.19
C LEU A 138 4.20 1.21 11.98
N LEU A 139 5.11 1.08 11.00
CA LEU A 139 5.83 -0.16 10.75
C LEU A 139 6.72 -0.53 11.92
N ARG A 140 7.41 0.44 12.53
CA ARG A 140 8.25 0.17 13.69
C ARG A 140 7.44 -0.36 14.88
N THR A 141 6.33 0.32 15.21
CA THR A 141 5.40 -0.15 16.24
C THR A 141 4.86 -1.55 15.94
N LEU A 142 4.49 -1.82 14.68
CA LEU A 142 4.02 -3.14 14.27
C LEU A 142 5.09 -4.23 14.49
N LEU A 143 6.36 -3.94 14.21
CA LEU A 143 7.45 -4.91 14.38
C LEU A 143 7.82 -5.11 15.86
N ASP A 144 7.76 -4.06 16.66
CA ASP A 144 8.13 -4.11 18.08
C ASP A 144 7.01 -4.70 18.96
N GLU A 145 5.75 -4.35 18.68
CA GLU A 145 4.59 -4.68 19.52
C GLU A 145 3.67 -5.74 18.90
N GLY A 146 3.82 -6.03 17.60
CA GLY A 146 2.93 -6.89 16.83
C GLY A 146 1.69 -6.18 16.31
N PRO A 147 0.79 -6.91 15.62
CA PRO A 147 -0.45 -6.34 15.10
C PRO A 147 -1.36 -5.87 16.24
N PRO A 148 -2.05 -4.72 16.10
CA PRO A 148 -2.94 -4.22 17.12
C PRO A 148 -4.14 -5.15 17.31
N ARG A 149 -4.68 -5.23 18.54
CA ARG A 149 -5.85 -6.07 18.85
C ARG A 149 -7.12 -5.62 18.12
N THR A 150 -7.19 -4.35 17.77
CA THR A 150 -8.28 -3.72 17.01
C THR A 150 -7.69 -2.76 15.99
N PRO A 151 -8.27 -2.62 14.79
CA PRO A 151 -7.74 -1.71 13.78
C PRO A 151 -7.60 -0.27 14.29
N VAL A 152 -6.43 0.33 14.10
CA VAL A 152 -6.19 1.73 14.48
C VAL A 152 -6.72 2.65 13.39
N VAL A 153 -7.52 3.66 13.77
CA VAL A 153 -7.97 4.68 12.85
C VAL A 153 -6.88 5.75 12.74
N LEU A 154 -6.31 5.89 11.54
CA LEU A 154 -5.32 6.91 11.24
C LEU A 154 -6.00 8.25 10.99
N ALA A 155 -5.29 9.34 11.28
CA ALA A 155 -5.78 10.68 10.95
C ALA A 155 -6.03 10.81 9.44
N PRO A 156 -7.07 11.54 9.03
CA PRO A 156 -7.30 11.79 7.61
C PRO A 156 -6.12 12.52 6.99
N GLU A 157 -5.75 12.11 5.79
CA GLU A 157 -4.73 12.80 5.00
C GLU A 157 -5.40 13.41 3.78
N VAL A 158 -5.47 14.75 3.77
CA VAL A 158 -6.04 15.52 2.68
C VAL A 158 -4.92 16.31 2.05
N VAL A 159 -4.64 16.02 0.79
CA VAL A 159 -3.65 16.72 -0.05
C VAL A 159 -4.38 17.60 -1.05
#